data_AF-A0A6L5HU79-F1
#
_entry.id   AF-A0A6L5HU79-F1
#
_cell.length_a   1.000
_cell.length_b   1.000
_cell.length_c   1.000
_cell.angle_alpha   90.00
_cell.angle_beta   90.00
_cell.angle_gamma   90.00
#
_symmetry.space_group_name_H-M   'P 1'
#
loop_
_entity.id
_entity.type
_entity.pdbx_description
1 polymer ?
#
loop_
_entity_poly.entity_id
_entity_poly.type
_entity_poly.pdbx_seq_one_letter_code
_entity_poly.pdbx_strand_id
1 'polypeptide(L)'
;MPRFAANLSMLFTEQDFLVRFQAAANAGFHGVEYLFPYDYSAEEIKHHLEANKLTQVLFNLPAGDWAKGERGIACHPDRVEEFHAGVDKAIAYAKVLGNSQINCLAGIRPQGVDDATAERTFISNLKYAADKLQAVGIKLVMEAINTRDIPGFYLNNTAQALAIQDKVGSANLFLQYDIYHMQIMEGDLARTMQTHLAQINHIQLADNPGRHEPGTGEINYRFLFDHLDSIGYQGWVGCEYKPLTSTEAGLVWLKTHNAV
;
A
#
# COMPACT_ATOMS: atom_id res chain seq x y z
N MET A 1 -4.43 -3.36 19.82
CA MET A 1 -3.14 -3.16 19.12
C MET A 1 -3.36 -3.43 17.65
N PRO A 2 -2.80 -2.59 16.76
CA PRO A 2 -2.87 -2.83 15.33
C PRO A 2 -2.22 -4.16 14.95
N ARG A 3 -2.72 -4.80 13.89
CA ARG A 3 -2.09 -5.99 13.30
C ARG A 3 -1.05 -5.55 12.30
N PHE A 4 0.20 -5.96 12.45
CA PHE A 4 1.29 -5.52 11.58
C PHE A 4 1.57 -6.52 10.44
N ALA A 5 1.81 -5.98 9.24
CA ALA A 5 2.23 -6.76 8.09
C ALA A 5 3.65 -6.35 7.67
N ALA A 6 4.56 -7.31 7.48
CA ALA A 6 5.88 -6.99 6.96
C ALA A 6 5.78 -6.67 5.47
N ASN A 7 6.31 -5.52 5.05
CA ASN A 7 6.43 -5.22 3.63
C ASN A 7 7.72 -5.86 3.07
N LEU A 8 7.61 -6.97 2.35
CA LEU A 8 8.75 -7.77 1.88
C LEU A 8 9.50 -7.12 0.70
N SER A 9 8.99 -6.03 0.14
CA SER A 9 9.74 -5.22 -0.83
C SER A 9 10.74 -4.29 -0.16
N MET A 10 10.55 -3.97 1.13
CA MET A 10 11.36 -3.01 1.88
C MET A 10 12.08 -3.63 3.08
N LEU A 11 11.49 -4.67 3.69
CA LEU A 11 12.04 -5.45 4.78
C LEU A 11 12.62 -6.77 4.27
N PHE A 12 13.61 -7.28 4.99
CA PHE A 12 14.31 -8.54 4.70
C PHE A 12 14.99 -8.57 3.33
N THR A 13 15.33 -7.40 2.77
CA THR A 13 15.97 -7.28 1.45
C THR A 13 17.40 -7.80 1.42
N GLU A 14 17.97 -8.15 2.58
CA GLU A 14 19.22 -8.87 2.72
C GLU A 14 19.13 -10.32 2.19
N GLN A 15 17.90 -10.81 1.93
CA GLN A 15 17.60 -12.13 1.39
C GLN A 15 16.87 -12.02 0.04
N ASP A 16 16.89 -13.11 -0.74
CA ASP A 16 16.05 -13.25 -1.93
C ASP A 16 14.55 -13.24 -1.58
N PHE A 17 13.71 -12.72 -2.47
CA PHE A 17 12.29 -12.43 -2.19
C PHE A 17 11.52 -13.60 -1.55
N LEU A 18 11.63 -14.81 -2.10
CA LEU A 18 10.90 -15.98 -1.60
C LEU A 18 11.35 -16.43 -0.21
N VAL A 19 12.61 -16.14 0.18
CA VAL A 19 13.14 -16.44 1.52
C VAL A 19 12.57 -15.48 2.57
N ARG A 20 12.16 -14.27 2.16
CA ARG A 20 11.66 -13.22 3.07
C ARG A 20 10.39 -13.60 3.81
N PHE A 21 9.56 -14.49 3.25
CA PHE A 21 8.36 -15.01 3.92
C PHE A 21 8.72 -15.74 5.22
N GLN A 22 9.72 -16.63 5.18
CA GLN A 22 10.19 -17.32 6.38
C GLN A 22 10.82 -16.34 7.37
N ALA A 23 11.59 -15.36 6.88
CA ALA A 23 12.20 -14.35 7.74
C ALA A 23 11.15 -13.50 8.47
N ALA A 24 10.09 -13.07 7.77
CA ALA A 24 8.98 -12.34 8.38
C ALA A 24 8.25 -13.17 9.44
N ALA A 25 7.94 -14.44 9.15
CA ALA A 25 7.31 -15.33 10.11
C ALA A 25 8.19 -15.59 11.35
N ASN A 26 9.50 -15.79 11.16
CA ASN A 26 10.46 -15.95 12.26
C ASN A 26 10.55 -14.70 13.15
N ALA A 27 10.36 -13.52 12.55
CA ALA A 27 10.32 -12.26 13.27
C ALA A 27 8.97 -11.99 13.97
N GLY A 28 7.99 -12.89 13.85
CA GLY A 28 6.70 -12.82 14.54
C GLY A 28 5.57 -12.19 13.72
N PHE A 29 5.80 -11.83 12.45
CA PHE A 29 4.70 -11.34 11.60
C PHE A 29 3.72 -12.47 11.24
N HIS A 30 2.45 -12.10 11.18
CA HIS A 30 1.35 -12.98 10.73
C HIS A 30 0.74 -12.54 9.39
N GLY A 31 1.13 -11.36 8.92
CA GLY A 31 0.74 -10.81 7.63
C GLY A 31 1.95 -10.30 6.88
N VAL A 32 1.88 -10.36 5.56
CA VAL A 32 2.88 -9.78 4.66
C VAL A 32 2.22 -9.01 3.54
N GLU A 33 2.91 -7.98 3.09
CA GLU A 33 2.60 -7.24 1.87
C GLU A 33 3.89 -7.04 1.07
N TYR A 34 3.75 -6.62 -0.19
CA TYR A 34 4.87 -6.27 -1.06
C TYR A 34 4.31 -5.56 -2.30
N LEU A 35 5.15 -4.89 -3.07
CA LEU A 35 4.68 -4.10 -4.21
C LEU A 35 4.13 -5.00 -5.32
N PHE A 36 4.98 -5.85 -5.92
CA PHE A 36 4.62 -6.59 -7.13
C PHE A 36 5.01 -8.07 -7.04
N PRO A 37 4.07 -9.02 -7.16
CA PRO A 37 4.38 -10.46 -7.17
C PRO A 37 4.74 -11.01 -8.56
N TYR A 38 4.64 -10.20 -9.61
CA TYR A 38 4.41 -10.67 -10.98
C TYR A 38 5.59 -11.36 -11.68
N ASP A 39 6.77 -11.34 -11.06
CA ASP A 39 7.97 -12.07 -11.51
C ASP A 39 8.00 -13.52 -11.00
N TYR A 40 7.08 -13.88 -10.11
CA TYR A 40 6.93 -15.22 -9.53
C TYR A 40 5.54 -15.77 -9.82
N SER A 41 5.39 -17.10 -9.84
CA SER A 41 4.05 -17.69 -9.96
C SER A 41 3.23 -17.46 -8.68
N ALA A 42 1.92 -17.32 -8.82
CA ALA A 42 1.05 -17.15 -7.66
C ALA A 42 1.06 -18.39 -6.76
N GLU A 43 1.22 -19.58 -7.33
CA GLU A 43 1.29 -20.86 -6.64
C GLU A 43 2.57 -20.99 -5.80
N GLU A 44 3.70 -20.54 -6.32
CA GLU A 44 4.96 -20.52 -5.57
C GLU A 44 4.87 -19.59 -4.37
N ILE A 45 4.34 -18.38 -4.56
CA ILE A 45 4.11 -17.47 -3.44
C ILE A 45 3.12 -18.07 -2.43
N LYS A 46 2.03 -18.69 -2.92
CA LYS A 46 1.04 -19.36 -2.06
C LYS A 46 1.67 -20.44 -1.19
N HIS A 47 2.58 -21.24 -1.76
CA HIS A 47 3.32 -22.25 -1.01
C HIS A 47 4.11 -21.62 0.14
N HIS A 48 4.82 -20.52 -0.10
CA HIS A 48 5.56 -19.80 0.94
C HIS A 48 4.64 -19.18 2.00
N LEU A 49 3.49 -18.63 1.62
CA LEU A 49 2.49 -18.13 2.58
C LEU A 49 1.98 -19.25 3.50
N GLU A 50 1.62 -20.40 2.94
CA GLU A 50 1.08 -21.54 3.70
C GLU A 50 2.11 -22.19 4.62
N ALA A 51 3.32 -22.43 4.10
CA ALA A 51 4.43 -23.01 4.87
C ALA A 51 4.76 -22.16 6.12
N ASN A 52 4.57 -20.85 6.02
CA ASN A 52 4.91 -19.88 7.05
C ASN A 52 3.69 -19.37 7.84
N LYS A 53 2.47 -19.85 7.55
CA LYS A 53 1.21 -19.42 8.17
C LYS A 53 1.00 -17.90 8.08
N LEU A 54 1.36 -17.32 6.94
CA LEU A 54 1.25 -15.89 6.67
C LEU A 54 -0.02 -15.57 5.89
N THR A 55 -0.64 -14.43 6.23
CA THR A 55 -1.72 -13.83 5.46
C THR A 55 -1.13 -12.90 4.40
N GLN A 56 -1.55 -13.05 3.14
CA GLN A 56 -1.32 -12.00 2.15
C GLN A 56 -2.24 -10.81 2.45
N VAL A 57 -1.67 -9.66 2.80
CA VAL A 57 -2.43 -8.47 3.22
C VAL A 57 -2.68 -7.55 2.04
N LEU A 58 -1.66 -7.23 1.27
CA LEU A 58 -1.75 -6.28 0.16
C LEU A 58 -0.68 -6.56 -0.90
N PHE A 59 -0.99 -6.28 -2.15
CA PHE A 59 -0.02 -5.97 -3.20
C PHE A 59 -0.62 -4.98 -4.20
N ASN A 60 0.20 -4.44 -5.10
CA ASN A 60 -0.22 -3.43 -6.07
C ASN A 60 -0.62 -4.04 -7.42
N LEU A 61 -1.54 -3.41 -8.12
CA LEU A 61 -1.73 -3.61 -9.57
C LEU A 61 -0.40 -3.45 -10.34
N PRO A 62 -0.27 -4.02 -11.55
CA PRO A 62 0.90 -3.77 -12.39
C PRO A 62 1.09 -2.27 -12.64
N ALA A 63 2.32 -1.80 -12.48
CA ALA A 63 2.64 -0.37 -12.42
C ALA A 63 3.41 0.16 -13.65
N GLY A 64 3.39 -0.59 -14.76
CA GLY A 64 4.20 -0.31 -15.94
C GLY A 64 5.66 -0.74 -15.78
N ASP A 65 6.56 -0.08 -16.50
CA ASP A 65 8.01 -0.29 -16.48
C ASP A 65 8.67 0.46 -15.31
N TRP A 66 8.65 -0.19 -14.16
CA TRP A 66 9.22 0.36 -12.92
C TRP A 66 10.71 0.72 -13.07
N ALA A 67 11.47 -0.05 -13.85
CA ALA A 67 12.89 0.16 -14.11
C ALA A 67 13.16 1.43 -14.93
N LYS A 68 12.23 1.81 -15.82
CA LYS A 68 12.29 3.07 -16.57
C LYS A 68 11.70 4.28 -15.83
N GLY A 69 11.33 4.12 -14.56
CA GLY A 69 10.85 5.22 -13.73
C GLY A 69 9.33 5.37 -13.69
N GLU A 70 8.55 4.48 -14.31
CA GLU A 70 7.10 4.46 -14.13
C GLU A 70 6.75 4.08 -12.69
N ARG A 71 5.67 4.65 -12.15
CA ARG A 71 5.23 4.46 -10.75
C ARG A 71 3.74 4.16 -10.68
N GLY A 72 3.21 3.46 -11.69
CA GLY A 72 1.77 3.35 -11.94
C GLY A 72 1.41 3.98 -13.28
N ILE A 73 0.33 3.48 -13.88
CA ILE A 73 -0.15 3.89 -15.20
C ILE A 73 -1.64 4.27 -15.18
N ALA A 74 -2.26 4.35 -14.01
CA ALA A 74 -3.71 4.54 -13.90
C ALA A 74 -4.18 5.91 -14.41
N CYS A 75 -3.32 6.95 -14.37
CA CYS A 75 -3.59 8.27 -14.94
C CYS A 75 -3.10 8.45 -16.40
N HIS A 76 -2.66 7.37 -17.08
CA HIS A 76 -2.07 7.45 -18.43
C HIS A 76 -3.13 7.15 -19.52
N PRO A 77 -3.58 8.16 -20.30
CA PRO A 77 -4.68 7.98 -21.26
C PRO A 77 -4.37 6.97 -22.37
N ASP A 78 -3.10 6.88 -22.78
CA ASP A 78 -2.69 5.99 -23.87
C ASP A 78 -2.51 4.53 -23.43
N ARG A 79 -2.77 4.21 -22.15
CA ARG A 79 -2.47 2.88 -21.57
C ARG A 79 -3.63 2.27 -20.78
N VAL A 80 -4.84 2.73 -21.06
CA VAL A 80 -6.09 2.22 -20.46
C VAL A 80 -6.24 0.70 -20.65
N GLU A 81 -6.01 0.18 -21.85
CA GLU A 81 -6.15 -1.27 -22.11
C GLU A 81 -5.14 -2.12 -21.34
N GLU A 82 -3.92 -1.62 -21.17
CA GLU A 82 -2.92 -2.29 -20.35
C GLU A 82 -3.27 -2.26 -18.88
N PHE A 83 -3.77 -1.11 -18.40
CA PHE A 83 -4.27 -1.00 -17.04
C PHE A 83 -5.39 -2.03 -16.79
N HIS A 84 -6.36 -2.15 -17.70
CA HIS A 84 -7.43 -3.14 -17.62
C HIS A 84 -6.90 -4.59 -17.59
N ALA A 85 -5.96 -4.94 -18.47
CA ALA A 85 -5.31 -6.25 -18.45
C ALA A 85 -4.56 -6.51 -17.12
N GLY A 86 -3.96 -5.46 -16.56
CA GLY A 86 -3.30 -5.52 -15.26
C GLY A 86 -4.24 -5.80 -14.09
N VAL A 87 -5.46 -5.24 -14.13
CA VAL A 87 -6.54 -5.57 -13.17
C VAL A 87 -6.90 -7.05 -13.24
N ASP A 88 -7.10 -7.60 -14.44
CA ASP A 88 -7.41 -9.02 -14.61
C ASP A 88 -6.27 -9.92 -14.09
N LYS A 89 -5.02 -9.55 -14.37
CA LYS A 89 -3.83 -10.26 -13.84
C LYS A 89 -3.79 -10.22 -12.32
N ALA A 90 -4.04 -9.06 -11.71
CA ALA A 90 -4.02 -8.92 -10.26
C ALA A 90 -5.14 -9.72 -9.59
N ILE A 91 -6.34 -9.77 -10.18
CA ILE A 91 -7.45 -10.63 -9.71
C ILE A 91 -7.05 -12.11 -9.73
N ALA A 92 -6.38 -12.56 -10.80
CA ALA A 92 -5.92 -13.96 -10.90
C ALA A 92 -4.95 -14.31 -9.76
N TYR A 93 -3.98 -13.44 -9.46
CA TYR A 93 -3.07 -13.63 -8.32
C TYR A 93 -3.82 -13.62 -7.00
N ALA A 94 -4.67 -12.62 -6.77
CA ALA A 94 -5.36 -12.47 -5.49
C ALA A 94 -6.29 -13.66 -5.16
N LYS A 95 -6.90 -14.28 -6.18
CA LYS A 95 -7.69 -15.51 -5.99
C LYS A 95 -6.85 -16.69 -5.48
N VAL A 96 -5.60 -16.80 -5.92
CA VAL A 96 -4.68 -17.87 -5.48
C VAL A 96 -4.10 -17.54 -4.10
N LEU A 97 -3.66 -16.30 -3.90
CA LEU A 97 -3.01 -15.87 -2.66
C LEU A 97 -4.00 -15.76 -1.49
N GLY A 98 -5.22 -15.31 -1.77
CA GLY A 98 -6.32 -15.19 -0.82
C GLY A 98 -6.41 -13.83 -0.11
N ASN A 99 -5.75 -12.78 -0.62
CA ASN A 99 -5.91 -11.42 -0.09
C ASN A 99 -7.24 -10.80 -0.51
N SER A 100 -7.76 -9.92 0.34
CA SER A 100 -9.05 -9.26 0.14
C SER A 100 -8.95 -7.81 -0.34
N GLN A 101 -7.75 -7.33 -0.66
CA GLN A 101 -7.51 -5.95 -1.11
C GLN A 101 -6.30 -5.85 -2.04
N ILE A 102 -6.35 -4.91 -2.98
CA ILE A 102 -5.28 -4.59 -3.94
C ILE A 102 -5.15 -3.08 -4.08
N ASN A 103 -3.91 -2.57 -4.15
CA ASN A 103 -3.63 -1.14 -4.32
C ASN A 103 -3.50 -0.74 -5.79
N CYS A 104 -4.02 0.44 -6.14
CA CYS A 104 -3.83 1.09 -7.42
C CYS A 104 -2.99 2.36 -7.25
N LEU A 105 -1.77 2.32 -7.80
CA LEU A 105 -0.93 3.50 -7.93
C LEU A 105 -1.43 4.37 -9.08
N ALA A 106 -1.62 5.67 -8.81
CA ALA A 106 -2.05 6.64 -9.80
C ALA A 106 -1.06 6.75 -10.97
N GLY A 107 0.24 6.82 -10.64
CA GLY A 107 1.31 7.12 -11.59
C GLY A 107 1.78 8.57 -11.53
N ILE A 108 2.84 8.86 -12.29
CA ILE A 108 3.34 10.22 -12.51
C ILE A 108 2.60 10.77 -13.72
N ARG A 109 2.01 11.96 -13.62
CA ARG A 109 1.23 12.53 -14.73
C ARG A 109 2.11 12.59 -16.00
N PRO A 110 1.68 11.99 -17.13
CA PRO A 110 2.48 11.99 -18.35
C PRO A 110 2.78 13.41 -18.87
N GLN A 111 3.95 13.59 -19.46
CA GLN A 111 4.31 14.86 -20.08
C GLN A 111 3.35 15.16 -21.25
N GLY A 112 2.86 16.40 -21.32
CA GLY A 112 1.94 16.83 -22.39
C GLY A 112 0.48 16.45 -22.17
N VAL A 113 0.16 15.65 -21.15
CA VAL A 113 -1.21 15.37 -20.73
C VAL A 113 -1.66 16.45 -19.74
N ASP A 114 -2.75 17.14 -20.08
CA ASP A 114 -3.37 18.12 -19.19
C ASP A 114 -4.02 17.44 -17.97
N ASP A 115 -4.23 18.22 -16.91
CA ASP A 115 -4.74 17.71 -15.65
C ASP A 115 -6.13 17.10 -15.75
N ALA A 116 -7.02 17.71 -16.54
CA ALA A 116 -8.39 17.22 -16.71
C ALA A 116 -8.42 15.88 -17.45
N THR A 117 -7.51 15.69 -18.41
CA THR A 117 -7.36 14.43 -19.14
C THR A 117 -6.78 13.33 -18.25
N ALA A 118 -5.77 13.64 -17.45
CA ALA A 118 -5.23 12.71 -16.45
C ALA A 118 -6.29 12.32 -15.41
N GLU A 119 -7.06 13.29 -14.89
CA GLU A 119 -8.13 13.07 -13.91
C GLU A 119 -9.22 12.16 -14.47
N ARG A 120 -9.76 12.48 -15.65
CA ARG A 120 -10.80 11.67 -16.31
C ARG A 120 -10.33 10.23 -16.52
N THR A 121 -9.09 10.07 -16.95
CA THR A 121 -8.49 8.74 -17.15
C THR A 121 -8.38 7.99 -15.83
N PHE A 122 -7.85 8.63 -14.79
CA PHE A 122 -7.68 8.01 -13.49
C PHE A 122 -9.03 7.60 -12.87
N ILE A 123 -10.04 8.47 -12.90
CA ILE A 123 -11.40 8.17 -12.44
C ILE A 123 -11.99 6.98 -13.21
N SER A 124 -11.89 6.98 -14.54
CA SER A 124 -12.41 5.88 -15.37
C SER A 124 -11.75 4.55 -15.04
N ASN A 125 -10.42 4.55 -14.90
CA ASN A 125 -9.64 3.36 -14.56
C ASN A 125 -9.93 2.85 -13.14
N LEU A 126 -10.02 3.75 -12.15
CA LEU A 126 -10.43 3.39 -10.79
C LEU A 126 -11.83 2.79 -10.75
N LYS A 127 -12.79 3.36 -11.50
CA LYS A 127 -14.14 2.83 -11.60
C LYS A 127 -14.14 1.42 -12.18
N TYR A 128 -13.44 1.22 -13.30
CA TYR A 128 -13.27 -0.10 -13.91
C TYR A 128 -12.68 -1.13 -12.92
N ALA A 129 -11.57 -0.77 -12.26
CA ALA A 129 -10.90 -1.64 -11.32
C ALA A 129 -11.78 -1.96 -10.10
N ALA A 130 -12.47 -0.95 -9.56
CA ALA A 130 -13.36 -1.12 -8.41
C ALA A 130 -14.51 -2.09 -8.73
N ASP A 131 -15.16 -1.94 -9.89
CA ASP A 131 -16.26 -2.81 -10.32
C ASP A 131 -15.79 -4.26 -10.53
N LYS A 132 -14.64 -4.45 -11.19
CA LYS A 132 -14.05 -5.77 -11.46
C LYS A 132 -13.61 -6.49 -10.19
N LEU A 133 -12.99 -5.77 -9.25
CA LEU A 133 -12.58 -6.32 -7.96
C LEU A 133 -13.79 -6.60 -7.07
N GLN A 134 -14.81 -5.74 -7.08
CA GLN A 134 -16.04 -5.94 -6.31
C GLN A 134 -16.77 -7.22 -6.74
N ALA A 135 -16.81 -7.49 -8.05
CA ALA A 135 -17.44 -8.70 -8.61
C ALA A 135 -16.80 -10.01 -8.11
N VAL A 136 -15.58 -9.95 -7.56
CA VAL A 136 -14.87 -11.10 -6.97
C VAL A 136 -14.62 -10.95 -5.47
N GLY A 137 -15.24 -9.96 -4.82
CA GLY A 137 -15.15 -9.76 -3.37
C GLY A 137 -13.81 -9.19 -2.88
N ILE A 138 -13.06 -8.52 -3.74
CA ILE A 138 -11.78 -7.87 -3.42
C ILE A 138 -11.99 -6.37 -3.37
N LYS A 139 -11.44 -5.69 -2.36
CA LYS A 139 -11.47 -4.23 -2.23
C LYS A 139 -10.37 -3.58 -3.06
N LEU A 140 -10.69 -2.45 -3.70
CA LEU A 140 -9.67 -1.59 -4.29
C LEU A 140 -9.26 -0.53 -3.27
N VAL A 141 -7.96 -0.37 -3.04
CA VAL A 141 -7.41 0.79 -2.34
C VAL A 141 -6.62 1.66 -3.31
N MET A 142 -6.60 2.98 -3.08
CA MET A 142 -5.69 3.90 -3.75
C MET A 142 -4.86 4.66 -2.74
N GLU A 143 -3.61 4.92 -3.10
CA GLU A 143 -2.62 5.51 -2.21
C GLU A 143 -2.18 6.88 -2.71
N ALA A 144 -2.22 7.87 -1.81
CA ALA A 144 -1.61 9.16 -2.04
C ALA A 144 -0.11 9.10 -1.67
N ILE A 145 0.77 9.54 -2.57
CA ILE A 145 2.23 9.49 -2.36
C ILE A 145 2.81 10.90 -2.29
N ASN A 146 3.79 11.09 -1.41
CA ASN A 146 4.46 12.37 -1.26
C ASN A 146 5.26 12.77 -2.53
N THR A 147 5.26 14.06 -2.84
CA THR A 147 5.95 14.61 -4.03
C THR A 147 7.44 14.88 -3.80
N ARG A 148 7.95 14.68 -2.58
CA ARG A 148 9.38 14.77 -2.26
C ARG A 148 10.13 13.56 -2.83
N ASP A 149 9.59 12.37 -2.59
CA ASP A 149 10.20 11.10 -2.97
C ASP A 149 9.79 10.68 -4.38
N ILE A 150 8.56 11.02 -4.80
CA ILE A 150 8.09 10.80 -6.17
C ILE A 150 7.55 12.12 -6.75
N PRO A 151 8.43 13.01 -7.25
CA PRO A 151 8.03 14.25 -7.89
C PRO A 151 7.04 14.01 -9.04
N GLY A 152 5.94 14.76 -9.03
CA GLY A 152 4.91 14.67 -10.07
C GLY A 152 3.94 13.49 -9.94
N PHE A 153 4.00 12.72 -8.84
CA PHE A 153 2.99 11.70 -8.57
C PHE A 153 1.60 12.33 -8.48
N TYR A 154 0.64 11.78 -9.22
CA TYR A 154 -0.61 12.44 -9.53
C TYR A 154 -1.52 12.60 -8.31
N LEU A 155 -1.68 11.53 -7.53
CA LEU A 155 -2.49 11.51 -6.31
C LEU A 155 -1.58 11.68 -5.09
N ASN A 156 -1.60 12.84 -4.45
CA ASN A 156 -0.55 13.17 -3.45
C ASN A 156 -1.04 13.74 -2.12
N ASN A 157 -2.36 13.81 -1.90
CA ASN A 157 -2.91 14.21 -0.61
C ASN A 157 -4.31 13.60 -0.37
N THR A 158 -4.73 13.57 0.89
CA THR A 158 -6.00 13.01 1.37
C THR A 158 -7.20 13.73 0.75
N ALA A 159 -7.17 15.06 0.66
CA ALA A 159 -8.28 15.84 0.11
C ALA A 159 -8.54 15.51 -1.37
N GLN A 160 -7.47 15.39 -2.16
CA GLN A 160 -7.55 14.94 -3.55
C GLN A 160 -8.05 13.51 -3.64
N ALA A 161 -7.57 12.60 -2.79
CA ALA A 161 -8.00 11.20 -2.76
C ALA A 161 -9.51 11.09 -2.50
N LEU A 162 -10.04 11.82 -1.51
CA LEU A 162 -11.47 11.84 -1.21
C LEU A 162 -12.29 12.44 -2.36
N ALA A 163 -11.81 13.51 -3.00
CA ALA A 163 -12.48 14.10 -4.15
C ALA A 163 -12.53 13.15 -5.36
N ILE A 164 -11.45 12.39 -5.61
CA ILE A 164 -11.43 11.34 -6.64
C ILE A 164 -12.37 10.19 -6.26
N GLN A 165 -12.37 9.75 -5.00
CA GLN A 165 -13.24 8.68 -4.51
C GLN A 165 -14.72 9.02 -4.74
N ASP A 166 -15.13 10.26 -4.42
CA ASP A 166 -16.49 10.77 -4.65
C ASP A 166 -16.86 10.76 -6.13
N LYS A 167 -15.96 11.26 -7.00
CA LYS A 167 -16.17 11.27 -8.47
C LYS A 167 -16.25 9.87 -9.08
N VAL A 168 -15.48 8.91 -8.57
CA VAL A 168 -15.56 7.50 -8.98
C VAL A 168 -16.93 6.93 -8.59
N GLY A 169 -17.44 7.28 -7.41
CA GLY A 169 -18.77 6.92 -6.94
C GLY A 169 -18.96 5.42 -6.73
N SER A 170 -17.89 4.70 -6.37
CA SER A 170 -17.92 3.25 -6.11
C SER A 170 -17.84 2.97 -4.60
N ALA A 171 -18.69 2.07 -4.12
CA ALA A 171 -18.64 1.58 -2.74
C ALA A 171 -17.46 0.63 -2.48
N ASN A 172 -16.72 0.22 -3.52
CA ASN A 172 -15.58 -0.70 -3.41
C ASN A 172 -14.21 -0.02 -3.64
N LEU A 173 -14.17 1.31 -3.58
CA LEU A 173 -12.93 2.08 -3.61
C LEU A 173 -12.68 2.69 -2.22
N PHE A 174 -11.51 2.42 -1.66
CA PHE A 174 -11.06 2.89 -0.35
C PHE A 174 -9.69 3.58 -0.47
N LEU A 175 -9.25 4.19 0.63
CA LEU A 175 -7.91 4.77 0.74
C LEU A 175 -6.95 3.77 1.40
N GLN A 176 -5.72 3.76 0.89
CA GLN A 176 -4.54 3.33 1.60
C GLN A 176 -3.85 4.57 2.17
N TYR A 177 -3.80 4.67 3.50
CA TYR A 177 -3.23 5.81 4.20
C TYR A 177 -1.82 5.47 4.70
N ASP A 178 -0.80 5.78 3.91
CA ASP A 178 0.59 5.70 4.37
C ASP A 178 0.92 6.94 5.22
N ILE A 179 1.16 6.70 6.52
CA ILE A 179 1.49 7.72 7.51
C ILE A 179 2.74 8.52 7.11
N TYR A 180 3.74 7.88 6.51
CA TYR A 180 4.97 8.55 6.09
C TYR A 180 4.70 9.55 4.97
N HIS A 181 3.92 9.15 3.96
CA HIS A 181 3.55 10.04 2.87
C HIS A 181 2.73 11.22 3.39
N MET A 182 1.75 10.97 4.25
CA MET A 182 0.86 12.01 4.75
C MET A 182 1.51 12.93 5.78
N GLN A 183 2.51 12.45 6.54
CA GLN A 183 3.29 13.32 7.42
C GLN A 183 4.05 14.40 6.63
N ILE A 184 4.60 14.04 5.47
CA ILE A 184 5.34 14.95 4.61
C ILE A 184 4.42 15.96 3.92
N MET A 185 3.25 15.49 3.48
CA MET A 185 2.35 16.29 2.65
C MET A 185 1.42 17.18 3.48
N GLU A 186 0.95 16.70 4.62
CA GLU A 186 -0.18 17.29 5.34
C GLU A 186 0.05 17.42 6.85
N GLY A 187 0.76 16.46 7.46
CA GLY A 187 0.78 16.29 8.90
C GLY A 187 -0.60 15.94 9.45
N ASP A 188 -0.90 16.38 10.67
CA ASP A 188 -2.20 16.20 11.34
C ASP A 188 -2.77 14.77 11.38
N LEU A 189 -1.87 13.78 11.40
CA LEU A 189 -2.14 12.37 11.15
C LEU A 189 -3.32 11.79 11.94
N ALA A 190 -3.35 12.02 13.26
CA ALA A 190 -4.36 11.42 14.14
C ALA A 190 -5.77 11.93 13.84
N ARG A 191 -5.93 13.25 13.62
CA ARG A 191 -7.24 13.84 13.30
C ARG A 191 -7.70 13.43 11.91
N THR A 192 -6.79 13.39 10.93
CA THR A 192 -7.09 12.94 9.56
C THR A 192 -7.56 11.48 9.54
N MET A 193 -6.81 10.57 10.17
CA MET A 193 -7.21 9.15 10.26
C MET A 193 -8.54 8.97 11.01
N GLN A 194 -8.77 9.71 12.10
CA GLN A 194 -10.04 9.64 12.84
C GLN A 194 -11.22 10.13 11.99
N THR A 195 -11.04 11.24 11.28
CA THR A 195 -12.11 11.85 10.47
C THR A 195 -12.48 10.98 9.28
N HIS A 196 -11.50 10.30 8.68
CA HIS A 196 -11.67 9.53 7.45
C HIS A 196 -11.60 8.02 7.64
N LEU A 197 -11.75 7.54 8.87
CA LEU A 197 -11.60 6.12 9.21
C LEU A 197 -12.49 5.21 8.36
N ALA A 198 -13.71 5.66 8.05
CA ALA A 198 -14.66 4.88 7.25
C ALA A 198 -14.23 4.72 5.78
N GLN A 199 -13.37 5.60 5.28
CA GLN A 199 -12.85 5.54 3.91
C GLN A 199 -11.49 4.83 3.82
N ILE A 200 -10.77 4.68 4.94
CA ILE A 200 -9.45 4.04 5.01
C ILE A 200 -9.61 2.54 5.24
N ASN A 201 -9.07 1.72 4.34
CA ASN A 201 -9.11 0.26 4.47
C ASN A 201 -7.74 -0.35 4.79
N HIS A 202 -6.66 0.36 4.48
CA HIS A 202 -5.29 -0.06 4.78
C HIS A 202 -4.46 1.14 5.27
N ILE A 203 -3.53 0.87 6.18
CA ILE A 203 -2.60 1.88 6.70
C ILE A 203 -1.19 1.34 6.54
N GLN A 204 -0.24 2.20 6.22
CA GLN A 204 1.18 1.87 6.25
C GLN A 204 1.94 2.83 7.15
N LEU A 205 3.14 2.41 7.57
CA LEU A 205 4.02 3.20 8.41
C LEU A 205 5.47 3.21 7.91
N ALA A 206 6.11 4.35 8.14
CA ALA A 206 7.55 4.55 8.21
C ALA A 206 7.82 5.88 8.94
N ASP A 207 8.96 6.03 9.59
CA ASP A 207 9.26 7.27 10.29
C ASP A 207 9.78 8.37 9.34
N ASN A 208 9.45 9.63 9.65
CA ASN A 208 9.92 10.80 8.90
C ASN A 208 11.05 11.48 9.70
N PRO A 209 12.17 11.89 9.08
CA PRO A 209 12.38 12.08 7.64
C PRO A 209 13.06 10.95 6.86
N GLY A 210 13.58 9.91 7.52
CA GLY A 210 14.43 8.91 6.86
C GLY A 210 13.70 7.77 6.14
N ARG A 211 12.38 7.60 6.36
CA ARG A 211 11.60 6.41 5.99
C ARG A 211 12.16 5.12 6.62
N HIS A 212 12.56 5.23 7.89
CA HIS A 212 13.13 4.15 8.70
C HIS A 212 12.10 3.60 9.69
N GLU A 213 12.54 2.72 10.58
CA GLU A 213 11.73 2.14 11.65
C GLU A 213 11.06 3.21 12.54
N PRO A 214 9.86 2.95 13.08
CA PRO A 214 9.26 3.75 14.14
C PRO A 214 10.22 4.06 15.31
N GLY A 215 10.34 5.34 15.65
CA GLY A 215 11.17 5.84 16.76
C GLY A 215 12.53 6.41 16.32
N THR A 216 12.78 6.50 15.02
CA THR A 216 14.00 7.08 14.45
C THR A 216 13.84 8.55 14.04
N GLY A 217 12.60 9.04 14.03
CA GLY A 217 12.23 10.35 13.49
C GLY A 217 11.30 11.15 14.40
N GLU A 218 10.51 12.02 13.78
CA GLU A 218 9.68 13.01 14.47
C GLU A 218 8.29 12.49 14.89
N ILE A 219 7.89 11.30 14.42
CA ILE A 219 6.54 10.76 14.63
C ILE A 219 6.48 9.94 15.93
N ASN A 220 5.59 10.32 16.85
CA ASN A 220 5.30 9.51 18.04
C ASN A 220 4.38 8.33 17.69
N TYR A 221 4.96 7.23 17.21
CA TYR A 221 4.21 6.04 16.81
C TYR A 221 3.48 5.34 17.95
N ARG A 222 3.97 5.41 19.19
CA ARG A 222 3.25 4.87 20.35
C ARG A 222 1.88 5.51 20.50
N PHE A 223 1.84 6.84 20.44
CA PHE A 223 0.59 7.58 20.46
C PHE A 223 -0.31 7.20 19.27
N LEU A 224 0.25 7.07 18.05
CA LEU A 224 -0.55 6.71 16.88
C LEU A 224 -1.13 5.30 16.96
N PHE A 225 -0.40 4.32 17.49
CA PHE A 225 -0.92 2.96 17.67
C PHE A 225 -2.07 2.91 18.69
N ASP A 226 -1.89 3.57 19.84
CA ASP A 226 -2.96 3.71 20.84
C ASP A 226 -4.17 4.45 20.25
N HIS A 227 -3.92 5.47 19.42
CA HIS A 227 -4.97 6.22 18.72
C HIS A 227 -5.76 5.33 17.75
N LEU A 228 -5.06 4.56 16.90
CA LEU A 228 -5.69 3.62 15.95
C LEU A 228 -6.60 2.61 16.67
N ASP A 229 -6.16 2.09 17.81
CA ASP A 229 -6.97 1.23 18.67
C ASP A 229 -8.21 1.98 19.19
N SER A 230 -8.02 3.21 19.69
CA SER A 230 -9.10 4.01 20.29
C SER A 230 -10.20 4.41 19.31
N ILE A 231 -9.83 4.69 18.05
CA ILE A 231 -10.80 5.00 17.00
C ILE A 231 -11.41 3.75 16.37
N GLY A 232 -10.90 2.56 16.73
CA GLY A 232 -11.46 1.28 16.31
C GLY A 232 -10.98 0.78 14.96
N TYR A 233 -9.80 1.18 14.48
CA TYR A 233 -9.23 0.63 13.25
C TYR A 233 -8.99 -0.88 13.37
N GLN A 234 -9.61 -1.67 12.48
CA GLN A 234 -9.52 -3.13 12.51
C GLN A 234 -8.65 -3.71 11.38
N GLY A 235 -8.08 -2.87 10.51
CA GLY A 235 -7.28 -3.32 9.37
C GLY A 235 -5.89 -3.84 9.76
N TRP A 236 -4.99 -3.87 8.77
CA TRP A 236 -3.56 -4.12 8.97
C TRP A 236 -2.78 -2.82 8.88
N VAL A 237 -1.61 -2.78 9.51
CA VAL A 237 -0.63 -1.71 9.38
C VAL A 237 0.62 -2.28 8.70
N GLY A 238 0.83 -1.91 7.44
CA GLY A 238 1.98 -2.34 6.64
C GLY A 238 3.26 -1.63 7.08
N CYS A 239 4.31 -2.39 7.34
CA CYS A 239 5.62 -1.89 7.76
C CYS A 239 6.48 -1.59 6.53
N GLU A 240 6.16 -0.51 5.80
CA GLU A 240 6.85 -0.12 4.56
C GLU A 240 7.96 0.92 4.80
N TYR A 241 9.02 0.49 5.48
CA TYR A 241 10.19 1.31 5.76
C TYR A 241 11.49 0.62 5.36
N LYS A 242 12.55 1.40 5.15
CA LYS A 242 13.90 0.90 4.90
C LYS A 242 14.63 0.73 6.23
N PRO A 243 15.06 -0.47 6.61
CA PRO A 243 15.78 -0.64 7.86
C PRO A 243 17.04 0.23 7.91
N LEU A 244 17.34 0.84 9.06
CA LEU A 244 18.53 1.68 9.21
C LEU A 244 19.83 0.86 9.10
N THR A 245 19.78 -0.40 9.54
CA THR A 245 20.91 -1.34 9.50
C THR A 245 20.49 -2.68 8.92
N SER A 246 20.25 -3.69 9.76
CA SER A 246 19.58 -4.93 9.36
C SER A 246 18.11 -4.88 9.78
N THR A 247 17.27 -5.60 9.03
CA THR A 247 15.84 -5.72 9.34
C THR A 247 15.62 -6.19 10.78
N GLU A 248 16.30 -7.26 11.21
CA GLU A 248 16.12 -7.81 12.56
C GLU A 248 16.51 -6.83 13.68
N ALA A 249 17.60 -6.07 13.49
CA ALA A 249 18.01 -5.05 14.45
C ALA A 249 17.00 -3.90 14.53
N GLY A 250 16.34 -3.58 13.42
CA GLY A 250 15.28 -2.59 13.33
C GLY A 250 13.99 -2.99 14.05
N LEU A 251 13.67 -4.29 14.15
CA LEU A 251 12.37 -4.75 14.66
C LEU A 251 12.21 -4.68 16.19
N VAL A 252 13.15 -4.09 16.93
CA VAL A 252 13.04 -3.87 18.37
C VAL A 252 11.78 -3.08 18.74
N TRP A 253 11.34 -2.15 17.87
CA TRP A 253 10.14 -1.34 18.10
C TRP A 253 8.88 -2.19 18.25
N LEU A 254 8.80 -3.35 17.60
CA LEU A 254 7.64 -4.22 17.74
C LEU A 254 7.48 -4.72 19.19
N LYS A 255 8.59 -5.09 19.84
CA LYS A 255 8.58 -5.55 21.23
C LYS A 255 8.27 -4.41 22.19
N THR A 256 8.86 -3.22 21.96
CA THR A 256 8.66 -2.07 22.85
C THR A 256 7.24 -1.52 22.82
N HIS A 257 6.46 -1.86 21.80
CA HIS A 257 5.05 -1.50 21.65
C HIS A 257 4.09 -2.67 21.93
N ASN A 258 4.56 -3.82 22.44
CA ASN A 258 3.75 -5.03 22.64
C ASN A 258 3.02 -5.50 21.36
N ALA A 259 3.64 -5.32 20.20
CA ALA A 259 3.09 -5.66 18.89
C ALA A 259 3.33 -7.14 18.50
N VAL A 260 4.37 -7.78 19.05
CA VAL A 260 4.68 -9.22 19.02
C VAL A 260 5.32 -9.66 20.32
#